data_AF-A0A382RNR4-F1
#
_entry.id   AF-A0A382RNR4-F1
#
_cell.length_a   1.000
_cell.length_b   1.000
_cell.length_c   1.000
_cell.angle_alpha   90.00
_cell.angle_beta   90.00
_cell.angle_gamma   90.00
#
_symmetry.space_group_name_H-M   'P 1'
#
loop_
_entity.id
_entity.type
_entity.pdbx_description
1 polymer ?
#
loop_
_entity_poly.entity_id
_entity_poly.type
_entity_poly.pdbx_seq_one_letter_code
_entity_poly.pdbx_strand_id
1 'polypeptide(L)'
;PILFPNTLDTEIVPQITYSNIYDRIKLIFNYSKTLYVGQNIKYDMLILRRYGIEVEGNLFDTMIAAHLLNPDRRSYKMDFLSIDYLDYEMIPIEDLIGSKGKNQKLMSDVQLKDISYYACEDSDVALQLYNLFSKELKKQKLDKIFYDIEMPTMKVLIDMEYEGINIDVSFFQKLSDKIGKDIESVSKNIFSYTDTKFNINSPKQLSEVLFDQLDLKPIKKRSTSVDVLEELKKQHPIANELLAYRHLSKLKNTYLDAIPTHVNSRTSRVHTSFNQTIASTGRLSSTKPNLQNIPIRTEISREIRKGFISRDIDAYIFSA
;
A
#
# COMPACT_ATOMS: atom_id res chain seq x y z
N PRO A 1 21.82 17.34 18.40
CA PRO A 1 20.48 17.57 18.98
C PRO A 1 20.37 16.86 20.34
N ILE A 2 20.11 17.59 21.42
CA ILE A 2 20.18 16.98 22.76
C ILE A 2 18.91 16.17 23.00
N LEU A 3 19.02 14.85 22.87
CA LEU A 3 17.91 13.90 23.02
C LEU A 3 17.45 13.71 24.48
N PHE A 4 18.23 14.16 25.47
CA PHE A 4 17.81 14.29 26.88
C PHE A 4 18.63 15.38 27.61
N PRO A 5 18.28 16.68 27.53
CA PRO A 5 18.96 17.68 28.35
C PRO A 5 18.37 17.60 29.76
N ASN A 6 19.13 16.97 30.66
CA ASN A 6 18.83 16.68 32.07
C ASN A 6 17.90 15.48 32.28
N THR A 7 18.50 14.30 32.43
CA THR A 7 17.91 13.18 33.17
C THR A 7 17.52 13.66 34.56
N LEU A 8 16.25 14.03 34.75
CA LEU A 8 15.62 13.83 36.05
C LEU A 8 15.51 12.31 36.20
N ASP A 9 16.48 11.73 36.91
CA ASP A 9 16.37 10.40 37.51
C ASP A 9 15.23 10.47 38.53
N THR A 10 14.00 10.37 38.03
CA THR A 10 12.86 9.98 38.82
C THR A 10 12.21 8.85 38.06
N GLU A 11 12.56 7.61 38.42
CA GLU A 11 11.71 6.45 38.13
C GLU A 11 10.39 6.64 38.87
N ILE A 12 9.53 7.49 38.30
CA ILE A 12 8.10 7.39 38.53
C ILE A 12 7.70 6.25 37.60
N VAL A 13 7.53 5.05 38.16
CA VAL A 13 6.82 3.97 37.49
C VAL A 13 5.35 4.13 37.86
N PRO A 14 4.57 4.94 37.11
CA PRO A 14 3.14 5.00 37.36
C PRO A 14 2.55 3.59 37.25
N GLN A 15 1.66 3.22 38.17
CA GLN A 15 0.83 2.03 37.99
C GLN A 15 -0.13 2.28 36.83
N ILE A 16 0.27 1.81 35.65
CA ILE A 16 -0.46 1.97 34.41
C ILE A 16 -1.15 0.64 34.08
N THR A 17 -2.48 0.65 33.97
CA THR A 17 -3.26 -0.45 33.37
C THR A 17 -3.71 -0.05 31.96
N TYR A 18 -3.98 -1.02 31.08
CA TYR A 18 -4.43 -0.72 29.71
C TYR A 18 -5.65 0.20 29.65
N SER A 19 -6.64 0.02 30.53
CA SER A 19 -7.81 0.92 30.62
C SER A 19 -7.39 2.37 30.93
N ASN A 20 -6.49 2.54 31.91
CA ASN A 20 -6.01 3.85 32.32
C ASN A 20 -5.12 4.53 31.26
N ILE A 21 -4.46 3.78 30.36
CA ILE A 21 -3.64 4.35 29.27
C ILE A 21 -4.53 5.08 28.27
N TYR A 22 -5.54 4.39 27.73
CA TYR A 22 -6.35 4.97 26.65
C TYR A 22 -7.14 6.17 27.13
N ASP A 23 -7.67 6.15 28.36
CA ASP A 23 -8.35 7.29 28.96
C ASP A 23 -7.43 8.51 29.09
N ARG A 24 -6.16 8.30 29.49
CA ARG A 24 -5.16 9.37 29.58
C ARG A 24 -4.70 9.89 28.23
N ILE A 25 -4.47 8.99 27.27
CA ILE A 25 -4.05 9.34 25.91
C ILE A 25 -5.18 10.08 25.17
N LYS A 26 -6.43 9.66 25.36
CA LYS A 26 -7.60 10.30 24.73
C LYS A 26 -7.67 11.79 25.09
N LEU A 27 -7.31 12.17 26.31
CA LEU A 27 -7.25 13.57 26.71
C LEU A 27 -6.27 14.38 25.87
N ILE A 28 -5.11 13.81 25.50
CA ILE A 28 -4.10 14.48 24.67
C ILE A 28 -4.68 14.84 23.30
N PHE A 29 -5.49 13.95 22.73
CA PHE A 29 -6.01 14.07 21.37
C PHE A 29 -7.36 14.78 21.26
N ASN A 30 -7.96 15.20 22.37
CA ASN A 30 -9.28 15.85 22.43
C ASN A 30 -9.21 17.39 22.34
N TYR A 31 -8.12 17.94 21.77
CA TYR A 31 -7.86 19.38 21.73
C TYR A 31 -7.75 19.90 20.29
N SER A 32 -8.87 20.40 19.76
CA SER A 32 -9.00 20.87 18.37
C SER A 32 -8.06 22.01 17.94
N LYS A 33 -7.47 22.75 18.89
CA LYS A 33 -6.50 23.83 18.60
C LYS A 33 -5.04 23.35 18.53
N THR A 34 -4.78 22.12 18.93
CA THR A 34 -3.44 21.53 18.93
C THR A 34 -3.02 21.17 17.51
N LEU A 35 -1.75 21.40 17.19
CA LEU A 35 -1.11 20.89 15.98
C LEU A 35 -0.36 19.60 16.34
N TYR A 36 -0.78 18.48 15.75
CA TYR A 36 -0.07 17.21 15.84
C TYR A 36 0.86 17.07 14.65
N VAL A 37 2.14 16.88 14.95
CA VAL A 37 3.19 16.68 13.97
C VAL A 37 3.59 15.23 13.99
N GLY A 38 3.74 14.62 12.82
CA GLY A 38 4.24 13.26 12.72
C GLY A 38 4.69 12.93 11.30
N GLN A 39 5.27 11.75 11.16
CA GLN A 39 5.63 11.17 9.87
C GLN A 39 4.64 10.07 9.55
N ASN A 40 3.96 10.14 8.39
CA ASN A 40 2.93 9.16 8.03
C ASN A 40 1.83 9.04 9.11
N ILE A 41 1.38 10.18 9.64
CA ILE A 41 0.48 10.31 10.79
C ILE A 41 -0.87 9.60 10.55
N LYS A 42 -1.23 9.38 9.29
CA LYS A 42 -2.37 8.55 8.88
C LYS A 42 -2.35 7.17 9.54
N TYR A 43 -1.16 6.54 9.65
CA TYR A 43 -1.01 5.25 10.31
C TYR A 43 -1.38 5.33 11.79
N ASP A 44 -0.84 6.31 12.50
CA ASP A 44 -1.10 6.52 13.94
C ASP A 44 -2.57 6.80 14.22
N MET A 45 -3.20 7.63 13.38
CA MET A 45 -4.63 7.93 13.48
C MET A 45 -5.49 6.67 13.28
N LEU A 46 -5.16 5.82 12.31
CA LEU A 46 -5.84 4.54 12.12
C LEU A 46 -5.65 3.59 13.31
N ILE A 47 -4.50 3.59 13.96
CA ILE A 47 -4.25 2.80 15.18
C ILE A 47 -5.08 3.35 16.35
N LEU A 48 -5.05 4.65 16.60
CA LEU A 48 -5.81 5.30 17.68
C LEU A 48 -7.32 5.06 17.52
N ARG A 49 -7.83 5.13 16.29
CA ARG A 49 -9.24 4.91 15.99
C ARG A 49 -9.73 3.51 16.35
N ARG A 50 -8.87 2.49 16.23
CA ARG A 50 -9.20 1.11 16.67
C ARG A 50 -9.46 1.01 18.17
N TYR A 51 -8.98 1.97 18.95
CA TYR A 51 -9.19 2.08 20.39
C TYR A 51 -10.24 3.15 20.74
N GLY A 52 -11.02 3.63 19.76
CA GLY A 52 -12.06 4.64 19.99
C GLY A 52 -11.53 6.04 20.30
N ILE A 53 -10.28 6.31 19.92
CA ILE A 53 -9.65 7.63 20.07
C ILE A 53 -9.68 8.31 18.70
N GLU A 54 -10.48 9.36 18.59
CA GLU A 54 -10.48 10.27 17.45
C GLU A 54 -9.52 11.42 17.75
N VAL A 55 -8.70 11.79 16.77
CA VAL A 55 -7.74 12.89 16.91
C VAL A 55 -8.37 14.18 16.44
N GLU A 56 -8.70 15.04 17.40
CA GLU A 56 -9.20 16.38 17.14
C GLU A 56 -8.04 17.36 17.07
N GLY A 57 -7.84 17.98 15.91
CA GLY A 57 -6.87 19.05 15.73
C GLY A 57 -6.36 19.24 14.32
N ASN A 58 -5.33 20.08 14.23
CA ASN A 58 -4.58 20.30 13.02
C ASN A 58 -3.49 19.24 12.90
N LEU A 59 -3.20 18.80 11.69
CA LEU A 59 -2.21 17.77 11.42
C LEU A 59 -1.11 18.36 10.56
N PHE A 60 0.11 17.87 10.77
CA PHE A 60 1.23 18.09 9.87
C PHE A 60 1.94 16.77 9.66
N ASP A 61 1.88 16.27 8.43
CA ASP A 61 2.61 15.08 8.01
C ASP A 61 3.91 15.47 7.30
N THR A 62 5.06 15.15 7.90
CA THR A 62 6.39 15.45 7.33
C THR A 62 6.67 14.67 6.03
N MET A 63 6.06 13.50 5.84
CA MET A 63 6.19 12.71 4.62
C MET A 63 5.50 13.41 3.45
N ILE A 64 4.29 13.91 3.68
CA ILE A 64 3.52 14.65 2.67
C ILE A 64 4.20 15.99 2.37
N ALA A 65 4.69 16.68 3.40
CA ALA A 65 5.42 17.93 3.22
C ALA A 65 6.67 17.73 2.36
N ALA A 66 7.46 16.68 2.64
CA ALA A 66 8.64 16.33 1.85
C ALA A 66 8.29 15.97 0.39
N HIS A 67 7.18 15.26 0.17
CA HIS A 67 6.71 14.91 -1.18
C HIS A 67 6.30 16.14 -1.98
N LEU A 68 5.56 17.08 -1.38
CA LEU A 68 5.22 18.34 -2.08
C LEU A 68 6.46 19.17 -2.42
N LEU A 69 7.45 19.20 -1.53
CA LEU A 69 8.68 19.96 -1.73
C LEU A 69 9.59 19.35 -2.81
N ASN A 70 9.60 18.02 -2.95
CA ASN A 70 10.40 17.32 -3.95
C ASN A 70 9.74 15.99 -4.34
N PRO A 71 8.79 16.00 -5.31
CA PRO A 71 7.96 14.84 -5.65
C PRO A 71 8.71 13.70 -6.36
N ASP A 72 9.90 13.97 -6.91
CA ASP A 72 10.73 12.99 -7.63
C ASP A 72 11.74 12.27 -6.71
N ARG A 73 11.66 12.51 -5.39
CA ARG A 73 12.58 11.89 -4.44
C ARG A 73 12.41 10.37 -4.41
N ARG A 74 13.54 9.67 -4.31
CA ARG A 74 13.58 8.20 -4.26
C ARG A 74 12.86 7.60 -3.04
N SER A 75 12.89 8.28 -1.90
CA SER A 75 12.24 7.82 -0.67
C SER A 75 11.84 8.98 0.23
N TYR A 76 10.70 8.83 0.90
CA TYR A 76 10.20 9.76 1.92
C TYR A 76 10.21 9.15 3.32
N LYS A 77 10.88 8.02 3.53
CA LYS A 77 11.02 7.45 4.88
C LYS A 77 11.86 8.38 5.76
N MET A 78 11.56 8.40 7.06
CA MET A 78 12.13 9.37 7.99
C MET A 78 13.65 9.25 8.15
N ASP A 79 14.19 8.04 8.09
CA ASP A 79 15.63 7.75 8.07
C ASP A 79 16.36 8.56 6.98
N PHE A 80 15.87 8.49 5.74
CA PHE A 80 16.43 9.28 4.62
C PHE A 80 16.17 10.78 4.77
N LEU A 81 15.00 11.17 5.28
CA LEU A 81 14.71 12.59 5.54
C LEU A 81 15.67 13.17 6.59
N SER A 82 15.94 12.42 7.65
CA SER A 82 16.81 12.80 8.75
C SER A 82 18.25 12.99 8.28
N ILE A 83 18.79 12.04 7.53
CA ILE A 83 20.15 12.15 6.97
C ILE A 83 20.26 13.39 6.07
N ASP A 84 19.35 13.54 5.11
CA ASP A 84 19.48 14.57 4.07
C ASP A 84 19.25 16.01 4.61
N TYR A 85 18.45 16.18 5.66
CA TYR A 85 18.04 17.52 6.16
C TYR A 85 18.62 17.89 7.52
N LEU A 86 18.97 16.89 8.33
CA LEU A 86 19.45 17.10 9.70
C LEU A 86 20.88 16.59 9.91
N ASP A 87 21.48 15.92 8.90
CA ASP A 87 22.78 15.24 9.01
C ASP A 87 22.81 14.29 10.23
N TYR A 88 21.70 13.57 10.43
CA TYR A 88 21.48 12.71 11.58
C TYR A 88 21.01 11.32 11.15
N GLU A 89 21.81 10.30 11.49
CA GLU A 89 21.48 8.89 11.32
C GLU A 89 20.63 8.40 12.50
N MET A 90 19.39 8.03 12.22
CA MET A 90 18.45 7.49 13.20
C MET A 90 18.72 6.01 13.45
N ILE A 91 18.24 5.48 14.58
CA ILE A 91 18.25 4.04 14.85
C ILE A 91 17.26 3.35 13.89
N PRO A 92 17.73 2.42 13.03
CA PRO A 92 16.83 1.64 12.19
C PRO A 92 15.91 0.75 13.01
N ILE A 93 14.64 0.65 12.63
CA ILE A 93 13.69 -0.26 13.30
C ILE A 93 14.19 -1.73 13.30
N GLU A 94 14.97 -2.13 12.29
CA GLU A 94 15.52 -3.49 12.18
C GLU A 94 16.57 -3.79 13.26
N ASP A 95 17.22 -2.78 13.83
CA ASP A 95 18.14 -2.97 14.97
C ASP A 95 17.34 -3.30 16.24
N LEU A 96 16.10 -2.81 16.31
CA LEU A 96 15.21 -3.00 17.45
C LEU A 96 14.49 -4.37 17.39
N ILE A 97 13.87 -4.67 16.26
CA ILE A 97 13.00 -5.87 16.11
C ILE A 97 13.62 -6.97 15.22
N GLY A 98 14.81 -6.75 14.67
CA GLY A 98 15.44 -7.66 13.71
C GLY A 98 14.97 -7.45 12.28
N SER A 99 15.64 -8.11 11.35
CA SER A 99 15.33 -8.06 9.91
C SER A 99 13.92 -8.59 9.61
N LYS A 100 13.29 -8.03 8.57
CA LYS A 100 11.96 -8.47 8.11
C LYS A 100 11.95 -9.96 7.77
N GLY A 101 11.02 -10.70 8.37
CA GLY A 101 10.85 -12.12 8.09
C GLY A 101 10.11 -12.84 9.20
N LYS A 102 10.07 -14.17 9.12
CA LYS A 102 9.36 -15.02 10.10
C LYS A 102 9.87 -14.88 11.53
N ASN A 103 11.11 -14.43 11.70
CA ASN A 103 11.78 -14.32 13.00
C ASN A 103 11.88 -12.87 13.50
N GLN A 104 11.22 -11.92 12.84
CA GLN A 104 11.17 -10.54 13.31
C GLN A 104 10.38 -10.48 14.62
N LYS A 105 10.93 -9.83 15.64
CA LYS A 105 10.31 -9.66 16.95
C LYS A 105 9.13 -8.69 16.87
N LEU A 106 8.20 -8.79 17.82
CA LEU A 106 7.19 -7.75 18.02
C LEU A 106 7.80 -6.62 18.85
N MET A 107 7.25 -5.40 18.72
CA MET A 107 7.64 -4.28 19.57
C MET A 107 7.41 -4.60 21.05
N SER A 108 6.41 -5.44 21.38
CA SER A 108 6.15 -5.91 22.75
C SER A 108 7.23 -6.82 23.33
N ASP A 109 8.12 -7.36 22.49
CA ASP A 109 9.18 -8.30 22.90
C ASP A 109 10.52 -7.58 23.17
N VAL A 110 10.57 -6.27 22.95
CA VAL A 110 11.77 -5.43 23.09
C VAL A 110 11.81 -4.81 24.49
N GLN A 111 13.01 -4.54 25.02
CA GLN A 111 13.15 -3.88 26.31
C GLN A 111 12.57 -2.46 26.26
N LEU A 112 11.87 -2.07 27.33
CA LEU A 112 11.21 -0.76 27.40
C LEU A 112 12.18 0.39 27.11
N LYS A 113 13.40 0.33 27.65
CA LYS A 113 14.42 1.37 27.43
C LYS A 113 14.71 1.61 25.94
N ASP A 114 14.85 0.53 25.17
CA ASP A 114 15.20 0.62 23.76
C ASP A 114 14.01 1.13 22.93
N ILE A 115 12.79 0.66 23.25
CA ILE A 115 11.55 1.16 22.62
C ILE A 115 11.36 2.65 22.92
N SER A 116 11.56 3.05 24.18
CA SER A 116 11.41 4.43 24.62
C SER A 116 12.36 5.35 23.86
N TYR A 117 13.64 4.97 23.74
CA TYR A 117 14.60 5.75 22.97
C TYR A 117 14.17 5.87 21.51
N TYR A 118 13.86 4.76 20.84
CA TYR A 118 13.43 4.73 19.44
C TYR A 118 12.20 5.62 19.21
N ALA A 119 11.17 5.49 20.05
CA ALA A 119 9.93 6.27 19.91
C ALA A 119 10.13 7.78 20.18
N CYS A 120 11.00 8.12 21.14
CA CYS A 120 11.36 9.52 21.42
C CYS A 120 12.17 10.13 20.27
N GLU A 121 13.12 9.39 19.71
CA GLU A 121 13.89 9.80 18.54
C GLU A 121 12.97 10.07 17.34
N ASP A 122 12.04 9.15 17.04
CA ASP A 122 11.07 9.33 15.95
C ASP A 122 10.26 10.63 16.11
N SER A 123 9.84 10.93 17.34
CA SER A 123 9.05 12.14 17.66
C SER A 123 9.88 13.43 17.56
N ASP A 124 11.11 13.42 18.05
CA ASP A 124 12.02 14.59 17.99
C ASP A 124 12.42 14.91 16.54
N VAL A 125 12.81 13.88 15.77
CA VAL A 125 13.16 14.04 14.36
C VAL A 125 11.98 14.57 13.55
N ALA A 126 10.76 14.04 13.77
CA ALA A 126 9.56 14.55 13.10
C ALA A 126 9.33 16.04 13.39
N LEU A 127 9.54 16.49 14.64
CA LEU A 127 9.40 17.89 15.03
C LEU A 127 10.48 18.78 14.38
N GLN A 128 11.72 18.32 14.34
CA GLN A 128 12.81 19.03 13.67
C GLN A 128 12.55 19.17 12.16
N LEU A 129 12.11 18.10 11.51
CA LEU A 129 11.70 18.12 10.10
C LEU A 129 10.53 19.07 9.85
N TYR A 130 9.52 19.09 10.72
CA TYR A 130 8.42 20.06 10.65
C TYR A 130 8.92 21.51 10.67
N ASN A 131 9.84 21.84 11.57
CA ASN A 131 10.39 23.20 11.70
C ASN A 131 11.10 23.67 10.43
N LEU A 132 11.68 22.73 9.65
CA LEU A 132 12.29 23.00 8.36
C LEU A 132 11.24 23.06 7.25
N PHE A 133 10.44 22.01 7.08
CA PHE A 133 9.48 21.87 5.98
C PHE A 133 8.37 22.90 6.03
N SER A 134 7.87 23.27 7.21
CA SER A 134 6.85 24.32 7.33
C SER A 134 7.32 25.69 6.80
N LYS A 135 8.61 26.00 6.94
CA LYS A 135 9.21 27.22 6.39
C LYS A 135 9.40 27.11 4.87
N GLU A 136 9.91 25.98 4.40
CA GLU A 136 10.13 25.76 2.96
C GLU A 136 8.82 25.71 2.17
N LEU A 137 7.75 25.10 2.72
CA LEU A 137 6.42 25.11 2.12
C LEU A 137 5.91 26.54 1.88
N LYS A 138 6.05 27.42 2.89
CA LYS A 138 5.67 28.84 2.76
C LYS A 138 6.53 29.58 1.72
N LYS A 139 7.84 29.37 1.77
CA LYS A 139 8.80 29.98 0.83
C LYS A 139 8.50 29.60 -0.62
N GLN A 140 8.10 28.36 -0.86
CA GLN A 140 7.72 27.85 -2.19
C GLN A 140 6.23 28.05 -2.52
N LYS A 141 5.44 28.69 -1.64
CA LYS A 141 3.99 28.92 -1.78
C LYS A 141 3.16 27.64 -1.97
N LEU A 142 3.60 26.55 -1.34
CA LEU A 142 2.95 25.24 -1.31
C LEU A 142 2.11 25.03 -0.04
N ASP A 143 2.16 25.97 0.90
CA ASP A 143 1.44 25.91 2.17
C ASP A 143 -0.08 25.79 1.99
N LYS A 144 -0.68 26.52 1.03
CA LYS A 144 -2.11 26.36 0.72
C LYS A 144 -2.45 24.97 0.21
N ILE A 145 -1.67 24.41 -0.70
CA ILE A 145 -1.89 23.05 -1.20
C ILE A 145 -1.80 22.04 -0.05
N PHE A 146 -0.77 22.19 0.80
CA PHE A 146 -0.59 21.33 1.95
C PHE A 146 -1.77 21.39 2.94
N TYR A 147 -2.16 22.58 3.38
CA TYR A 147 -3.18 22.75 4.43
C TYR A 147 -4.62 22.67 3.93
N ASP A 148 -4.90 23.14 2.70
CA ASP A 148 -6.28 23.22 2.18
C ASP A 148 -6.65 21.96 1.37
N ILE A 149 -5.68 21.19 0.89
CA ILE A 149 -5.91 20.00 0.05
C ILE A 149 -5.37 18.73 0.71
N GLU A 150 -4.06 18.63 0.95
CA GLU A 150 -3.46 17.36 1.36
C GLU A 150 -3.85 16.91 2.76
N MET A 151 -3.81 17.80 3.76
CA MET A 151 -4.19 17.46 5.14
C MET A 151 -5.68 17.13 5.29
N PRO A 152 -6.63 17.87 4.67
CA PRO A 152 -8.03 17.48 4.65
C PRO A 152 -8.27 16.16 3.89
N THR A 153 -7.59 15.95 2.77
CA THR A 153 -7.67 14.68 2.01
C THR A 153 -7.22 13.51 2.88
N MET A 154 -6.14 13.65 3.66
CA MET A 154 -5.69 12.60 4.57
C MET A 154 -6.78 12.19 5.57
N LYS A 155 -7.54 13.14 6.13
CA LYS A 155 -8.67 12.83 7.03
C LYS A 155 -9.73 11.98 6.34
N VAL A 156 -10.11 12.33 5.11
CA VAL A 156 -11.05 11.55 4.30
C VAL A 156 -10.49 10.14 3.99
N LEU A 157 -9.20 10.04 3.68
CA LEU A 157 -8.56 8.74 3.43
C LEU A 157 -8.56 7.86 4.68
N ILE A 158 -8.37 8.42 5.88
CA ILE A 158 -8.49 7.69 7.15
C ILE A 158 -9.89 7.11 7.30
N ASP A 159 -10.94 7.90 7.00
CA ASP A 159 -12.32 7.41 7.03
C ASP A 159 -12.55 6.28 6.04
N MET A 160 -12.08 6.44 4.80
CA MET A 160 -12.22 5.43 3.76
C MET A 160 -11.47 4.12 4.10
N GLU A 161 -10.24 4.21 4.60
CA GLU A 161 -9.45 3.03 4.99
C GLU A 161 -10.02 2.34 6.22
N TYR A 162 -10.49 3.11 7.20
CA TYR A 162 -11.10 2.57 8.41
C TYR A 162 -12.43 1.88 8.12
N GLU A 163 -13.27 2.47 7.27
CA GLU A 163 -14.55 1.88 6.86
C GLU A 163 -14.33 0.59 6.06
N GLY A 164 -13.34 0.55 5.16
CA GLY A 164 -13.07 -0.62 4.32
C GLY A 164 -14.20 -0.92 3.33
N ILE A 165 -14.08 -2.03 2.60
CA ILE A 165 -14.97 -2.39 1.49
C ILE A 165 -15.46 -3.83 1.65
N ASN A 166 -16.76 -4.04 1.41
CA ASN A 166 -17.37 -5.37 1.49
C ASN A 166 -17.22 -6.13 0.17
N ILE A 167 -16.98 -7.44 0.27
CA ILE A 167 -16.87 -8.33 -0.89
C ILE A 167 -17.64 -9.63 -0.66
N ASP A 168 -18.20 -10.21 -1.73
CA ASP A 168 -18.74 -11.56 -1.70
C ASP A 168 -17.63 -12.58 -2.00
N VAL A 169 -17.03 -13.12 -0.93
CA VAL A 169 -15.96 -14.12 -1.02
C VAL A 169 -16.42 -15.36 -1.81
N SER A 170 -17.68 -15.77 -1.67
CA SER A 170 -18.22 -16.94 -2.36
C SER A 170 -18.34 -16.71 -3.87
N PHE A 171 -18.74 -15.50 -4.27
CA PHE A 171 -18.77 -15.08 -5.67
C PHE A 171 -17.36 -15.06 -6.27
N PHE A 172 -16.39 -14.48 -5.55
CA PHE A 172 -14.98 -14.48 -5.96
C PHE A 172 -14.45 -15.89 -6.20
N GLN A 173 -14.72 -16.84 -5.28
CA GLN A 173 -14.29 -18.23 -5.42
C GLN A 173 -14.92 -18.91 -6.64
N LYS A 174 -16.24 -18.79 -6.82
CA LYS A 174 -16.95 -19.38 -7.97
C LYS A 174 -16.42 -18.84 -9.30
N LEU A 175 -16.16 -17.53 -9.37
CA LEU A 175 -15.59 -16.89 -10.54
C LEU A 175 -14.14 -17.33 -10.77
N SER A 176 -13.34 -17.50 -9.72
CA SER A 176 -11.99 -18.06 -9.80
C SER A 176 -11.98 -19.48 -10.40
N ASP A 177 -12.88 -20.35 -9.95
CA ASP A 177 -13.00 -21.73 -10.44
C ASP A 177 -13.39 -21.76 -11.93
N LYS A 178 -14.32 -20.88 -12.34
CA LYS A 178 -14.72 -20.73 -13.74
C LYS A 178 -13.53 -20.31 -14.60
N ILE A 179 -12.82 -19.25 -14.21
CA ILE A 179 -11.64 -18.76 -14.93
C ILE A 179 -10.51 -19.79 -14.92
N GLY A 180 -10.37 -20.60 -13.87
CA GLY A 180 -9.44 -21.72 -13.81
C GLY A 180 -9.66 -22.73 -14.94
N LYS A 181 -10.92 -23.10 -15.20
CA LYS A 181 -11.28 -23.99 -16.33
C LYS A 181 -10.96 -23.37 -17.69
N ASP A 182 -11.20 -22.07 -17.85
CA ASP A 182 -10.86 -21.34 -19.08
C ASP A 182 -9.34 -21.31 -19.30
N ILE A 183 -8.55 -21.09 -18.24
CA ILE A 183 -7.09 -21.16 -18.27
C ILE A 183 -6.60 -22.55 -18.68
N GLU A 184 -7.20 -23.62 -18.14
CA GLU A 184 -6.85 -24.99 -18.52
C GLU A 184 -7.13 -25.27 -20.01
N SER A 185 -8.26 -24.79 -20.51
CA SER A 185 -8.65 -24.92 -21.92
C SER A 185 -7.63 -24.21 -22.83
N VAL A 186 -7.33 -22.94 -22.55
CA VAL A 186 -6.34 -22.15 -23.30
C VAL A 186 -4.95 -22.79 -23.20
N SER A 187 -4.57 -23.33 -22.04
CA SER A 187 -3.29 -24.03 -21.87
C SER A 187 -3.19 -25.26 -22.78
N LYS A 188 -4.27 -26.04 -22.90
CA LYS A 188 -4.32 -27.19 -23.82
C LYS A 188 -4.16 -26.73 -25.28
N ASN A 189 -4.82 -25.63 -25.67
CA ASN A 189 -4.66 -25.06 -27.00
C ASN A 189 -3.21 -24.63 -27.24
N ILE A 190 -2.57 -23.93 -26.29
CA ILE A 190 -1.16 -23.53 -26.40
C ILE A 190 -0.27 -24.76 -26.62
N PHE A 191 -0.44 -25.81 -25.82
CA PHE A 191 0.35 -27.03 -25.95
C PHE A 191 0.06 -27.82 -27.23
N SER A 192 -1.10 -27.67 -27.87
CA SER A 192 -1.36 -28.29 -29.17
C SER A 192 -0.56 -27.70 -30.33
N TYR A 193 -0.01 -26.49 -30.15
CA TYR A 193 0.86 -25.85 -31.14
C TYR A 193 2.34 -26.23 -30.97
N THR A 194 2.69 -27.00 -29.95
CA THR A 194 4.09 -27.20 -29.54
C THR A 194 4.36 -28.67 -29.22
N ASP A 195 5.51 -29.20 -29.62
CA ASP A 195 5.87 -30.60 -29.33
C ASP A 195 6.29 -30.84 -27.88
N THR A 196 6.54 -29.77 -27.12
CA THR A 196 7.04 -29.83 -25.75
C THR A 196 6.13 -29.11 -24.76
N LYS A 197 6.01 -29.67 -23.55
CA LYS A 197 5.39 -28.95 -22.43
C LYS A 197 6.40 -28.01 -21.80
N PHE A 198 5.95 -26.81 -21.47
CA PHE A 198 6.77 -25.77 -20.86
C PHE A 198 5.94 -24.93 -19.88
N ASN A 199 6.61 -24.13 -19.07
CA ASN A 199 5.97 -23.19 -18.16
C ASN A 199 5.60 -21.91 -18.91
N ILE A 200 4.30 -21.75 -19.22
CA ILE A 200 3.74 -20.58 -19.93
C ILE A 200 4.01 -19.26 -19.18
N ASN A 201 4.16 -19.31 -17.85
CA ASN A 201 4.46 -18.14 -17.02
C ASN A 201 5.95 -17.74 -17.04
N SER A 202 6.84 -18.58 -17.59
CA SER A 202 8.27 -18.29 -17.69
C SER A 202 8.57 -17.56 -19.00
N PRO A 203 8.94 -16.25 -18.96
CA PRO A 203 9.25 -15.51 -20.18
C PRO A 203 10.41 -16.13 -20.97
N LYS A 204 11.36 -16.76 -20.26
CA LYS A 204 12.51 -17.44 -20.88
C LYS A 204 12.07 -18.65 -21.71
N GLN A 205 11.34 -19.58 -21.09
CA GLN A 205 10.87 -20.78 -21.80
C GLN A 205 9.91 -20.42 -22.95
N LEU A 206 9.04 -19.43 -22.72
CA LEU A 206 8.14 -18.96 -23.77
C LEU A 206 8.91 -18.34 -24.96
N SER A 207 9.99 -17.63 -24.69
CA SER A 207 10.85 -17.06 -25.74
C SER A 207 11.60 -18.13 -26.53
N GLU A 208 12.04 -19.21 -25.89
CA GLU A 208 12.65 -20.37 -26.57
C GLU A 208 11.63 -21.06 -27.48
N VAL A 209 10.42 -21.33 -26.99
CA VAL A 209 9.36 -21.96 -27.79
C VAL A 209 8.96 -21.10 -28.99
N LEU A 210 8.72 -19.80 -28.78
CA LEU A 210 8.24 -18.92 -29.86
C LEU A 210 9.26 -18.71 -30.97
N PHE A 211 10.54 -18.55 -30.64
CA PHE A 211 11.54 -18.11 -31.62
C PHE A 211 12.55 -19.19 -32.02
N ASP A 212 12.73 -20.26 -31.23
CA ASP A 212 13.59 -21.40 -31.62
C ASP A 212 12.81 -22.58 -32.15
N GLN A 213 11.69 -22.95 -31.50
CA GLN A 213 10.91 -24.12 -31.92
C GLN A 213 9.93 -23.78 -33.04
N LEU A 214 9.20 -22.67 -32.90
CA LEU A 214 8.21 -22.22 -33.89
C LEU A 214 8.80 -21.28 -34.97
N ASP A 215 10.09 -20.95 -34.87
CA ASP A 215 10.84 -20.09 -35.80
C ASP A 215 10.11 -18.78 -36.16
N LEU A 216 9.41 -18.19 -35.18
CA LEU A 216 8.75 -16.89 -35.38
C LEU A 216 9.80 -15.79 -35.51
N LYS A 217 9.55 -14.80 -36.37
CA LYS A 217 10.48 -13.69 -36.57
C LYS A 217 10.32 -12.68 -35.42
N PRO A 218 11.39 -12.41 -34.63
CA PRO A 218 11.33 -11.43 -33.57
C PRO A 218 11.21 -10.02 -34.14
N ILE A 219 10.40 -9.19 -33.48
CA ILE A 219 10.03 -7.85 -34.00
C ILE A 219 10.98 -6.76 -33.52
N LYS A 220 11.40 -6.83 -32.25
CA LYS A 220 12.38 -5.90 -31.64
C LYS A 220 13.51 -6.66 -30.96
N LYS A 221 13.13 -7.56 -30.06
CA LYS A 221 13.97 -8.49 -29.32
C LYS A 221 13.19 -9.79 -29.16
N ARG A 222 13.82 -10.83 -28.61
CA ARG A 222 13.14 -12.06 -28.16
C ARG A 222 12.28 -11.85 -26.90
N SER A 223 11.46 -10.80 -26.95
CA SER A 223 10.56 -10.35 -25.90
C SER A 223 9.23 -11.05 -26.06
N THR A 224 8.60 -11.34 -24.92
CA THR A 224 7.25 -11.84 -24.86
C THR A 224 6.37 -10.80 -24.17
N SER A 225 6.44 -9.51 -24.53
CA SER A 225 5.53 -8.50 -23.98
C SER A 225 4.17 -8.56 -24.68
N VAL A 226 3.13 -7.92 -24.10
CA VAL A 226 1.79 -7.85 -24.72
C VAL A 226 1.90 -7.24 -26.12
N ASP A 227 2.59 -6.11 -26.26
CA ASP A 227 2.75 -5.42 -27.56
C ASP A 227 3.43 -6.30 -28.62
N VAL A 228 4.43 -7.10 -28.22
CA VAL A 228 5.11 -8.00 -29.15
C VAL A 228 4.21 -9.17 -29.53
N LEU A 229 3.48 -9.75 -28.58
CA LEU A 229 2.54 -10.82 -28.88
C LEU A 229 1.40 -10.35 -29.78
N GLU A 230 0.91 -9.11 -29.63
CA GLU A 230 -0.12 -8.53 -30.50
C GLU A 230 0.32 -8.51 -31.97
N GLU A 231 1.57 -8.13 -32.23
CA GLU A 231 2.10 -8.16 -33.58
C GLU A 231 2.40 -9.59 -34.08
N LEU A 232 2.84 -10.49 -33.18
CA LEU A 232 3.08 -11.91 -33.50
C LEU A 232 1.80 -12.68 -33.87
N LYS A 233 0.60 -12.16 -33.57
CA LYS A 233 -0.67 -12.73 -34.06
C LYS A 233 -0.71 -12.88 -35.58
N LYS A 234 -0.03 -11.99 -36.30
CA LYS A 234 0.07 -12.05 -37.78
C LYS A 234 0.90 -13.23 -38.27
N GLN A 235 1.80 -13.75 -37.42
CA GLN A 235 2.69 -14.86 -37.76
C GLN A 235 2.11 -16.20 -37.30
N HIS A 236 1.55 -16.27 -36.09
CA HIS A 236 1.09 -17.55 -35.55
C HIS A 236 -0.08 -17.42 -34.55
N PRO A 237 -1.11 -18.29 -34.62
CA PRO A 237 -2.26 -18.28 -33.71
C PRO A 237 -1.90 -18.43 -32.22
N ILE A 238 -0.80 -19.11 -31.89
CA ILE A 238 -0.32 -19.27 -30.50
C ILE A 238 -0.22 -17.94 -29.75
N ALA A 239 0.08 -16.83 -30.45
CA ALA A 239 0.18 -15.52 -29.83
C ALA A 239 -1.17 -15.04 -29.27
N ASN A 240 -2.30 -15.36 -29.93
CA ASN A 240 -3.65 -15.08 -29.42
C ASN A 240 -3.92 -15.86 -28.13
N GLU A 241 -3.62 -17.15 -28.13
CA GLU A 241 -3.83 -18.00 -26.94
C GLU A 241 -2.96 -17.54 -25.77
N LEU A 242 -1.71 -17.14 -26.01
CA LEU A 242 -0.81 -16.64 -24.97
C LEU A 242 -1.29 -15.32 -24.36
N LEU A 243 -1.85 -14.43 -25.17
CA LEU A 243 -2.47 -13.20 -24.69
C LEU A 243 -3.71 -13.49 -23.85
N ALA A 244 -4.57 -14.41 -24.32
CA ALA A 244 -5.73 -14.87 -23.56
C ALA A 244 -5.32 -15.50 -22.22
N TYR A 245 -4.34 -16.40 -22.23
CA TYR A 245 -3.80 -17.05 -21.04
C TYR A 245 -3.32 -16.01 -20.02
N ARG A 246 -2.46 -15.07 -20.43
CA ARG A 246 -1.92 -14.05 -19.52
C ARG A 246 -2.99 -13.13 -18.96
N HIS A 247 -3.96 -12.76 -19.78
CA HIS A 247 -5.08 -11.96 -19.33
C HIS A 247 -5.89 -12.71 -18.26
N LEU A 248 -6.29 -13.96 -18.53
CA LEU A 248 -7.05 -14.79 -17.58
C LEU A 248 -6.25 -15.10 -16.31
N SER A 249 -4.98 -15.48 -16.42
CA SER A 249 -4.09 -15.75 -15.29
C SER A 249 -3.89 -14.50 -14.42
N LYS A 250 -3.76 -13.31 -15.02
CA LYS A 250 -3.70 -12.06 -14.25
C LYS A 250 -5.02 -11.80 -13.51
N LEU A 251 -6.16 -11.96 -14.19
CA LEU A 251 -7.48 -11.79 -13.58
C LEU A 251 -7.66 -12.72 -12.38
N LYS A 252 -7.28 -13.99 -12.53
CA LYS A 252 -7.34 -14.99 -11.46
C LYS A 252 -6.37 -14.66 -10.31
N ASN A 253 -5.08 -14.63 -10.58
CA ASN A 253 -4.05 -14.58 -9.54
C ASN A 253 -3.99 -13.22 -8.84
N THR A 254 -4.23 -12.11 -9.56
CA THR A 254 -4.06 -10.75 -9.00
C THR A 254 -5.33 -10.23 -8.32
N TYR A 255 -6.50 -10.70 -8.74
CA TYR A 255 -7.77 -10.16 -8.26
C TYR A 255 -8.64 -11.24 -7.61
N LEU A 256 -8.99 -12.30 -8.35
CA LEU A 256 -9.94 -13.29 -7.85
C LEU A 256 -9.42 -14.09 -6.66
N ASP A 257 -8.15 -14.51 -6.70
CA ASP A 257 -7.53 -15.27 -5.61
C ASP A 257 -6.95 -14.34 -4.53
N ALA A 258 -6.37 -13.21 -4.93
CA ALA A 258 -5.64 -12.35 -3.99
C ALA A 258 -6.56 -11.45 -3.14
N ILE A 259 -7.62 -10.85 -3.71
CA ILE A 259 -8.47 -9.90 -2.97
C ILE A 259 -9.14 -10.57 -1.76
N PRO A 260 -9.71 -11.79 -1.85
CA PRO A 260 -10.26 -12.48 -0.68
C PRO A 260 -9.27 -12.71 0.46
N THR A 261 -7.97 -12.84 0.17
CA THR A 261 -6.94 -13.00 1.24
C THR A 261 -6.70 -11.72 2.04
N HIS A 262 -7.19 -10.57 1.56
CA HIS A 262 -7.11 -9.29 2.26
C HIS A 262 -8.32 -9.00 3.16
N VAL A 263 -9.28 -9.93 3.26
CA VAL A 263 -10.42 -9.78 4.18
C VAL A 263 -9.89 -9.80 5.62
N ASN A 264 -10.17 -8.73 6.35
CA ASN A 264 -9.85 -8.63 7.76
C ASN A 264 -10.84 -9.49 8.56
N SER A 265 -10.35 -10.39 9.40
CA SER A 265 -11.18 -11.32 10.17
C SER A 265 -12.06 -10.67 11.24
N ARG A 266 -11.74 -9.45 11.67
CA ARG A 266 -12.52 -8.72 12.69
C ARG A 266 -13.67 -7.93 12.07
N THR A 267 -13.46 -7.35 10.88
CA THR A 267 -14.45 -6.49 10.22
C THR A 267 -15.19 -7.19 9.09
N SER A 268 -14.70 -8.35 8.64
CA SER A 268 -15.15 -9.08 7.44
C SER A 268 -15.07 -8.23 6.17
N ARG A 269 -14.18 -7.23 6.14
CA ARG A 269 -14.03 -6.27 5.03
C ARG A 269 -12.58 -6.20 4.55
N VAL A 270 -12.41 -5.73 3.33
CA VAL A 270 -11.10 -5.44 2.75
C VAL A 270 -10.72 -3.98 3.04
N HIS A 271 -9.57 -3.77 3.65
CA HIS A 271 -9.06 -2.43 3.97
C HIS A 271 -7.83 -2.13 3.11
N THR A 272 -8.02 -1.37 2.03
CA THR A 272 -6.92 -0.90 1.19
C THR A 272 -6.12 0.21 1.90
N SER A 273 -4.89 0.45 1.46
CA SER A 273 -4.09 1.61 1.88
C SER A 273 -3.91 2.57 0.70
N PHE A 274 -4.38 3.80 0.84
CA PHE A 274 -4.21 4.91 -0.10
C PHE A 274 -2.94 5.69 0.23
N ASN A 275 -2.02 5.83 -0.72
CA ASN A 275 -0.77 6.56 -0.51
C ASN A 275 -0.79 7.88 -1.29
N GLN A 276 -0.57 8.99 -0.57
CA GLN A 276 -0.47 10.36 -1.12
C GLN A 276 0.91 10.65 -1.72
N THR A 277 1.96 9.94 -1.30
CA THR A 277 3.36 10.32 -1.55
C THR A 277 4.08 9.43 -2.57
N ILE A 278 3.35 8.70 -3.44
CA ILE A 278 3.96 7.80 -4.43
C ILE A 278 4.07 8.43 -5.81
N ALA A 279 2.98 8.97 -6.37
CA ALA A 279 3.03 9.51 -7.72
C ALA A 279 3.58 10.94 -7.70
N SER A 280 4.55 11.25 -8.57
CA SER A 280 5.06 12.62 -8.71
C SER A 280 4.02 13.60 -9.25
N THR A 281 2.97 13.08 -9.90
CA THR A 281 1.84 13.88 -10.43
C THR A 281 0.79 14.25 -9.39
N GLY A 282 0.96 13.86 -8.11
CA GLY A 282 -0.03 14.07 -7.04
C GLY A 282 -1.21 13.11 -7.06
N ARG A 283 -1.23 12.11 -7.96
CA ARG A 283 -2.26 11.06 -7.95
C ARG A 283 -2.11 10.14 -6.73
N LEU A 284 -3.23 9.85 -6.08
CA LEU A 284 -3.29 8.77 -5.09
C LEU A 284 -2.90 7.44 -5.73
N SER A 285 -2.25 6.58 -4.95
CA SER A 285 -2.06 5.17 -5.27
C SER A 285 -2.74 4.28 -4.23
N SER A 286 -3.05 3.03 -4.56
CA SER A 286 -3.68 2.07 -3.63
C SER A 286 -2.86 0.78 -3.54
N THR A 287 -2.76 0.21 -2.34
CA THR A 287 -2.03 -1.04 -2.06
C THR A 287 -2.77 -1.91 -1.04
N LYS A 288 -2.50 -3.23 -1.07
CA LYS A 288 -3.01 -4.25 -0.13
C LYS A 288 -4.55 -4.27 0.07
N PRO A 289 -5.36 -4.48 -0.98
CA PRO A 289 -5.00 -4.67 -2.39
C PRO A 289 -5.00 -3.35 -3.17
N ASN A 290 -4.43 -3.36 -4.38
CA ASN A 290 -4.51 -2.21 -5.30
C ASN A 290 -5.87 -2.22 -6.02
N LEU A 291 -6.77 -1.34 -5.59
CA LEU A 291 -8.13 -1.24 -6.13
C LEU A 291 -8.23 -0.40 -7.41
N GLN A 292 -7.23 0.44 -7.69
CA GLN A 292 -7.21 1.30 -8.88
C GLN A 292 -6.93 0.50 -10.16
N ASN A 293 -6.18 -0.60 -10.03
CA ASN A 293 -5.80 -1.43 -11.16
C ASN A 293 -6.83 -2.51 -11.51
N ILE A 294 -8.02 -2.51 -10.91
CA ILE A 294 -9.08 -3.48 -11.26
C ILE A 294 -9.57 -3.19 -12.69
N PRO A 295 -9.42 -4.14 -13.62
CA PRO A 295 -9.79 -3.93 -15.02
C PRO A 295 -11.25 -3.48 -15.22
N ILE A 296 -11.51 -2.77 -16.32
CA ILE A 296 -12.86 -2.24 -16.66
C ILE A 296 -13.38 -2.65 -18.04
N ARG A 297 -12.50 -3.07 -18.95
CA ARG A 297 -12.80 -3.08 -20.38
C ARG A 297 -13.48 -4.35 -20.87
N THR A 298 -13.28 -5.49 -20.21
CA THR A 298 -13.85 -6.78 -20.63
C THR A 298 -15.05 -7.17 -19.79
N GLU A 299 -15.91 -8.04 -20.32
CA GLU A 299 -17.07 -8.57 -19.58
C GLU A 299 -16.65 -9.25 -18.27
N ILE A 300 -15.63 -10.11 -18.32
CA ILE A 300 -15.06 -10.74 -17.12
C ILE A 300 -14.54 -9.70 -16.12
N SER A 301 -13.97 -8.59 -16.59
CA SER A 301 -13.55 -7.50 -15.71
C SER A 301 -14.72 -6.85 -14.97
N ARG A 302 -15.88 -6.73 -15.63
CA ARG A 302 -17.12 -6.24 -15.02
C ARG A 302 -17.68 -7.25 -14.02
N GLU A 303 -17.59 -8.54 -14.32
CA GLU A 303 -17.98 -9.60 -13.36
C GLU A 303 -17.18 -9.50 -12.06
N ILE A 304 -15.86 -9.28 -12.11
CA ILE A 304 -15.05 -9.10 -10.88
C ILE A 304 -15.62 -7.97 -10.00
N ARG A 305 -16.06 -6.87 -10.61
CA ARG A 305 -16.62 -5.72 -9.89
C ARG A 305 -17.96 -6.03 -9.22
N LYS A 306 -18.74 -6.99 -9.72
CA LYS A 306 -19.98 -7.46 -9.06
C LYS A 306 -19.70 -8.15 -7.73
N GLY A 307 -18.49 -8.66 -7.52
CA GLY A 307 -18.08 -9.23 -6.25
C GLY A 307 -17.91 -8.17 -5.15
N PHE A 308 -17.85 -6.88 -5.49
CA PHE A 308 -17.88 -5.80 -4.51
C PHE A 308 -19.33 -5.45 -4.24
N ILE A 309 -19.74 -5.61 -2.97
CA ILE A 309 -21.14 -5.50 -2.57
C ILE A 309 -21.31 -4.36 -1.56
N SER A 310 -22.54 -3.91 -1.39
CA SER A 310 -22.88 -2.93 -0.36
C SER A 310 -22.60 -3.48 1.04
N ARG A 311 -22.50 -2.57 2.02
CA ARG A 311 -22.29 -2.94 3.41
C ARG A 311 -23.47 -3.72 3.98
N ASP A 312 -24.67 -3.20 3.75
CA ASP A 312 -25.93 -3.71 4.28
C ASP A 312 -26.85 -4.12 3.14
N ILE A 313 -27.80 -5.01 3.43
CA ILE A 313 -28.71 -5.57 2.43
C ILE A 313 -29.61 -4.50 1.76
N ASP A 314 -29.92 -3.44 2.51
CA ASP A 314 -30.75 -2.32 2.05
C ASP A 314 -29.93 -1.13 1.51
N ALA A 315 -28.59 -1.29 1.42
CA ALA A 315 -27.70 -0.27 0.89
C ALA A 315 -27.31 -0.56 -0.57
N TYR A 316 -26.99 0.50 -1.30
CA TYR A 316 -26.56 0.44 -2.70
C TYR A 316 -25.14 1.00 -2.85
N ILE A 317 -24.41 0.50 -3.85
CA ILE A 317 -23.15 1.11 -4.28
C ILE A 317 -23.48 2.24 -5.27
N PHE A 318 -23.01 3.45 -4.96
CA PHE A 318 -23.10 4.62 -5.83
C PHE A 318 -21.71 4.95 -6.41
N SER A 319 -21.66 5.31 -7.69
CA SER A 319 -20.44 5.72 -8.39
C SER A 319 -20.68 7.06 -9.06
N ALA A 320 -19.87 8.07 -8.71
CA ALA A 320 -19.95 9.46 -9.20
C ALA A 320 -18.77 9.82 -10.09
#